data_AF-L0JR22-F1
#
_entry.id   AF-L0JR22-F1
#
_cell.length_a   1.000
_cell.length_b   1.000
_cell.length_c   1.000
_cell.angle_alpha   90.00
_cell.angle_beta   90.00
_cell.angle_gamma   90.00
#
_symmetry.space_group_name_H-M   'P 1'
#
loop_
_entity.id
_entity.type
_entity.pdbx_description
1 polymer ?
#
loop_
_entity_poly.entity_id
_entity_poly.type
_entity_poly.pdbx_seq_one_letter_code
_entity_poly.pdbx_strand_id
1 'polypeptide(L)'
;MSRNTVNTTVSIKPADALFLSWATGINASGLFREALTEQMTYRDIDRDELSTLAEEALTDTSRDLEDLLEQTSSIDDLNALLETDPSTD
;
A
#
# COMPACT_ATOMS: atom_id res chain seq x y z
N MET A 1 -7.51 -7.46 -16.24
CA MET A 1 -7.24 -6.65 -15.05
C MET A 1 -5.90 -7.09 -14.52
N SER A 2 -4.85 -6.31 -14.80
CA SER A 2 -3.50 -6.59 -14.35
C SER A 2 -3.51 -6.63 -12.83
N ARG A 3 -2.96 -7.69 -12.23
CA ARG A 3 -2.76 -7.72 -10.78
C ARG A 3 -1.71 -6.65 -10.48
N ASN A 4 -2.13 -5.52 -9.93
CA ASN A 4 -1.28 -4.48 -9.37
C ASN A 4 -0.58 -4.98 -8.10
N THR A 5 0.17 -6.07 -8.22
CA THR A 5 0.93 -6.66 -7.10
C THR A 5 2.34 -6.10 -7.16
N VAL A 6 2.65 -5.23 -6.20
CA VAL A 6 4.02 -4.74 -5.99
C VAL A 6 4.78 -5.77 -5.16
N ASN A 7 5.95 -6.17 -5.64
CA ASN A 7 6.88 -6.99 -4.89
C ASN A 7 7.95 -6.09 -4.27
N THR A 8 8.02 -6.06 -2.94
CA THR A 8 9.08 -5.34 -2.20
C THR A 8 10.01 -6.34 -1.54
N THR A 9 11.31 -6.16 -1.75
CA THR A 9 12.35 -6.90 -1.02
C THR A 9 12.64 -6.18 0.29
N VAL A 10 12.54 -6.91 1.41
CA VAL A 10 12.85 -6.39 2.75
C VAL A 10 14.05 -7.11 3.35
N SER A 11 14.91 -6.36 4.02
CA SER A 11 16.03 -6.92 4.79
C SER A 11 15.56 -7.24 6.21
N ILE A 12 15.80 -8.47 6.67
CA ILE A 12 15.48 -8.92 8.02
C ILE A 12 16.74 -9.32 8.78
N LYS A 13 16.70 -9.34 10.12
CA LYS A 13 17.87 -9.75 10.90
C LYS A 13 18.06 -11.26 10.81
N PRO A 14 19.31 -11.76 10.97
CA PRO A 14 19.57 -13.20 10.96
C PRO A 14 18.73 -14.01 11.97
N ALA A 15 18.44 -13.42 13.14
CA ALA A 15 17.59 -14.06 14.15
C ALA A 15 16.14 -14.26 13.66
N ASP A 16 15.58 -13.26 12.98
CA ASP A 16 14.22 -13.31 12.42
C ASP A 16 14.16 -14.34 11.28
N ALA A 17 15.19 -14.36 10.44
CA ALA A 17 15.32 -15.37 9.38
C ALA A 17 15.38 -16.80 9.95
N LEU A 18 16.12 -17.00 11.04
CA LEU A 18 16.21 -18.28 11.73
C LEU A 18 14.86 -18.68 12.33
N PHE A 19 14.16 -17.74 12.98
CA PHE A 19 12.83 -17.98 13.53
C PHE A 19 11.81 -18.36 12.44
N LEU A 20 11.77 -17.62 11.32
CA LEU A 20 10.89 -17.91 10.19
C LEU A 20 11.21 -19.28 9.56
N SER A 21 12.48 -19.71 9.57
CA SER A 21 12.86 -21.04 9.10
C SER A 21 12.27 -22.18 9.95
N TRP A 22 12.04 -21.94 11.25
CA TRP A 22 11.41 -22.90 12.16
C TRP A 22 9.89 -22.85 12.09
N ALA A 23 9.34 -21.65 11.86
CA ALA A 23 7.92 -21.40 11.87
C ALA A 23 7.32 -21.42 10.45
N THR A 24 7.50 -22.53 9.73
CA THR A 24 7.10 -22.67 8.32
C THR A 24 5.58 -22.54 8.07
N GLY A 25 4.75 -22.65 9.11
CA GLY A 25 3.31 -22.41 9.04
C GLY A 25 2.91 -20.93 9.14
N ILE A 26 3.86 -20.02 9.43
CA ILE A 26 3.57 -18.59 9.53
C ILE A 26 3.42 -18.02 8.13
N ASN A 27 2.28 -17.36 7.89
CA ASN A 27 2.10 -16.56 6.71
C ASN A 27 2.90 -15.25 6.85
N ALA A 28 4.13 -15.22 6.32
CA ALA A 28 4.99 -14.03 6.35
C ALA A 28 4.33 -12.80 5.72
N SER A 29 3.51 -12.98 4.67
CA SER A 29 2.73 -11.88 4.07
C SER A 29 1.61 -11.38 4.99
N GLY A 30 1.09 -12.24 5.87
CA GLY A 30 0.17 -11.86 6.95
C GLY A 30 0.86 -10.99 7.98
N LEU A 31 2.01 -11.43 8.49
CA LEU A 31 2.82 -10.66 9.44
C LEU A 31 3.21 -9.29 8.88
N PHE A 32 3.63 -9.24 7.62
CA PHE A 32 3.99 -7.99 6.98
C PHE A 32 2.80 -7.03 6.86
N ARG A 33 1.61 -7.53 6.50
CA ARG A 33 0.38 -6.70 6.44
C ARG A 33 -0.07 -6.21 7.81
N GLU A 34 0.11 -7.01 8.85
CA GLU A 34 -0.19 -6.61 10.23
C GLU A 34 0.73 -5.46 10.67
N ALA A 35 2.05 -5.62 10.46
CA ALA A 35 3.02 -4.56 10.74
C ALA A 35 2.73 -3.26 9.96
N LEU A 36 2.32 -3.36 8.69
CA LEU A 36 1.89 -2.18 7.92
C LEU A 36 0.65 -1.52 8.52
N THR A 37 -0.32 -2.32 8.98
CA THR A 37 -1.54 -1.80 9.62
C THR A 37 -1.20 -1.04 10.90
N GLU A 38 -0.33 -1.59 11.75
CA GLU A 38 0.15 -0.90 12.96
C GLU A 38 0.85 0.42 12.62
N GLN A 39 1.67 0.43 11.56
CA GLN A 39 2.37 1.62 11.10
C GLN A 39 1.44 2.69 10.52
N MET A 40 0.33 2.29 9.90
CA MET A 40 -0.73 3.20 9.45
C MET A 40 -1.47 3.80 10.64
N THR A 41 -1.91 2.96 11.59
CA THR A 41 -2.56 3.43 12.83
C THR A 41 -1.68 4.39 13.62
N TYR A 42 -0.37 4.12 13.74
CA TYR A 42 0.56 5.03 14.41
C TYR A 42 0.66 6.41 13.74
N ARG A 43 0.45 6.48 12.42
CA ARG A 43 0.46 7.72 11.63
C ARG A 43 -0.95 8.30 11.44
N ASP A 44 -1.95 7.76 12.13
CA ASP A 44 -3.36 8.15 12.00
C ASP A 44 -3.91 8.02 10.57
N ILE A 45 -3.40 7.01 9.83
CA ILE A 45 -3.87 6.66 8.49
C ILE A 45 -4.91 5.55 8.62
N ASP A 46 -6.14 5.83 8.19
CA ASP A 46 -7.20 4.82 8.09
C ASP A 46 -6.96 3.94 6.86
N ARG A 47 -6.94 2.63 7.09
CA ARG A 47 -6.64 1.64 6.05
C ARG A 47 -7.79 1.47 5.05
N ASP A 48 -9.02 1.55 5.53
CA ASP A 48 -10.21 1.40 4.68
C ASP A 48 -10.39 2.65 3.81
N GLU A 49 -10.12 3.83 4.38
CA GLU A 49 -10.04 5.09 3.63
C GLU A 49 -8.97 5.02 2.53
N LEU A 50 -7.72 4.68 2.89
CA LEU A 50 -6.64 4.57 1.92
C LEU A 50 -6.95 3.54 0.83
N SER A 51 -7.58 2.42 1.18
CA SER A 51 -7.99 1.40 0.20
C SER A 51 -9.02 1.95 -0.78
N THR A 52 -10.00 2.69 -0.27
CA THR A 52 -11.06 3.30 -1.10
C THR A 52 -10.46 4.32 -2.07
N LEU A 53 -9.64 5.25 -1.57
CA LEU A 53 -8.99 6.28 -2.39
C LEU A 53 -8.07 5.67 -3.45
N ALA A 54 -7.31 4.63 -3.10
CA ALA A 54 -6.45 3.93 -4.05
C ALA A 54 -7.26 3.18 -5.12
N GLU A 55 -8.38 2.56 -4.76
CA GLU A 55 -9.28 1.91 -5.73
C GLU A 55 -9.93 2.92 -6.68
N GLU A 56 -10.37 4.07 -6.17
CA GLU A 56 -10.92 5.15 -7.00
C GLU A 56 -9.86 5.68 -7.97
N ALA A 57 -8.65 5.95 -7.46
CA ALA A 57 -7.55 6.47 -8.27
C ALA A 57 -7.08 5.47 -9.36
N LEU A 58 -7.14 4.16 -9.07
CA LEU A 58 -6.81 3.09 -10.02
C LEU A 58 -7.98 2.72 -10.97
N THR A 59 -9.19 3.17 -10.66
CA THR A 59 -10.35 3.00 -11.54
C THR A 59 -10.34 4.03 -12.67
N ASP A 60 -9.74 5.21 -12.43
CA ASP A 60 -9.50 6.18 -13.49
C ASP A 60 -8.56 5.59 -14.54
N THR A 61 -9.00 5.59 -15.80
CA THR A 61 -8.28 4.93 -16.91
C THR A 61 -6.95 5.64 -17.25
N SER A 62 -6.71 6.80 -16.66
CA SER A 62 -5.54 7.65 -16.95
C SER A 62 -4.35 7.41 -16.01
N ARG A 63 -4.50 6.60 -14.95
CA ARG A 63 -3.47 6.42 -13.92
C ARG A 63 -3.28 4.96 -13.55
N ASP A 64 -2.03 4.52 -13.52
CA ASP A 64 -1.64 3.22 -13.01
C ASP A 64 -1.03 3.34 -11.59
N LEU A 65 -0.80 2.19 -10.94
CA LEU A 65 -0.24 2.18 -9.59
C LEU A 65 1.16 2.83 -9.53
N GLU A 66 1.94 2.72 -10.60
CA GLU A 66 3.26 3.37 -10.67
C GLU A 66 3.12 4.90 -10.59
N ASP A 67 2.18 5.49 -11.33
CA ASP A 67 1.88 6.92 -11.30
C ASP A 67 1.48 7.40 -9.89
N LEU A 68 0.67 6.60 -9.18
CA LEU A 68 0.26 6.94 -7.81
C LEU A 68 1.45 6.90 -6.84
N LEU A 69 2.34 5.93 -6.97
CA LEU A 69 3.53 5.82 -6.14
C LEU A 69 4.53 6.96 -6.39
N GLU A 70 4.60 7.49 -7.61
CA GLU A 70 5.46 8.62 -7.95
C GLU A 70 4.88 9.98 -7.53
N GLN A 71 3.55 10.12 -7.56
CA GLN A 71 2.86 11.40 -7.33
C GLN A 71 2.34 11.57 -5.89
N THR A 72 2.28 10.51 -5.09
CA THR A 72 1.77 10.59 -3.71
C THR A 72 2.83 10.27 -2.67
N SER A 73 2.87 11.08 -1.61
CA SER A 73 3.66 10.81 -0.41
C SER A 73 2.80 10.80 0.87
N SER A 74 1.54 11.19 0.75
CA SER A 74 0.57 11.36 1.83
C SER A 74 -0.86 11.12 1.33
N ILE A 75 -1.82 10.98 2.27
CA ILE A 75 -3.25 10.92 1.94
C ILE A 75 -3.73 12.24 1.31
N ASP A 76 -3.21 13.38 1.76
CA ASP A 76 -3.53 14.68 1.17
C ASP A 76 -3.14 14.76 -0.31
N ASP A 77 -1.96 14.23 -0.68
CA ASP A 77 -1.54 14.18 -2.09
C ASP A 77 -2.50 13.30 -2.91
N LEU A 78 -2.93 12.16 -2.37
CA LEU A 78 -3.84 11.25 -3.05
C LEU A 78 -5.23 11.88 -3.25
N ASN A 79 -5.75 12.57 -2.23
CA ASN A 79 -6.99 13.35 -2.33
C ASN A 79 -6.85 14.48 -3.36
N ALA A 80 -5.77 15.25 -3.31
CA ALA A 80 -5.52 16.32 -4.27
C ALA A 80 -5.45 15.77 -5.70
N LEU A 81 -4.82 14.61 -5.92
CA LEU A 81 -4.80 13.97 -7.24
C LEU A 81 -6.19 13.62 -7.75
N LEU A 82 -7.08 13.12 -6.89
CA LEU A 82 -8.48 12.81 -7.23
C LEU A 82 -9.31 14.08 -7.47
N GLU A 83 -9.05 15.15 -6.71
CA GLU A 83 -9.74 16.44 -6.87
C GLU A 83 -9.25 17.23 -8.10
N THR A 84 -7.99 17.03 -8.51
CA THR A 84 -7.36 17.77 -9.62
C THR A 84 -7.66 17.14 -10.98
N ASP A 85 -8.26 15.94 -11.06
CA ASP A 85 -8.78 15.38 -12.32
C ASP A 85 -10.10 16.07 -12.71
N PRO A 86 -10.08 17.04 -13.64
CA PRO A 86 -11.26 17.77 -14.07
C PRO A 86 -11.81 17.06 -15.31
N SER A 87 -12.45 15.90 -15.13
CA SER A 87 -13.33 15.34 -16.16
C SER A 87 -14.80 15.75 -15.99
N THR A 88 -15.09 16.77 -15.17
CA THR A 88 -16.38 17.50 -15.20
C THR A 88 -16.20 18.95 -14.72
N ASP A 89 -15.76 19.86 -15.59
CA ASP A 89 -16.53 20.98 -16.16
C ASP A 89 -15.67 21.75 -17.19
#